data_AF-A0A9E5SR79-F1
#
_entry.id   AF-A0A9E5SR79-F1
#
_cell.length_a   1.000
_cell.length_b   1.000
_cell.length_c   1.000
_cell.angle_alpha   90.00
_cell.angle_beta   90.00
_cell.angle_gamma   90.00
#
_symmetry.space_group_name_H-M   'P 1'
#
loop_
_entity.id
_entity.type
_entity.pdbx_description
1 polymer ?
#
loop_
_entity_poly.entity_id
_entity_poly.type
_entity_poly.pdbx_seq_one_letter_code
_entity_poly.pdbx_strand_id
1 'polypeptide(L)'
;DNLTFGGGVTVAGLLGGRDLLRALKGRELGERLLIPAVALRDDGIFLDDMARSELEEALGVPVFPAADAFDLVSCMAGKSLKEKHG
;
A
#
# COMPACT_ATOMS: atom_id res chain seq x y z
N ASP A 1 8.23 23.31 13.14
CA ASP A 1 8.00 23.55 11.70
C ASP A 1 8.08 22.26 10.94
N ASN A 2 7.07 21.96 10.12
CA ASN A 2 7.03 20.76 9.30
C ASN A 2 7.68 21.06 7.94
N LEU A 3 8.79 20.37 7.63
CA LEU A 3 9.68 20.61 6.49
C LEU A 3 9.28 19.79 5.23
N THR A 4 8.00 19.77 4.85
CA THR A 4 7.58 19.06 3.63
C THR A 4 6.55 19.89 2.87
N PHE A 5 7.01 20.94 2.19
CA PHE A 5 6.22 21.71 1.24
C PHE A 5 6.73 21.49 -0.19
N GLY A 6 5.80 21.34 -1.12
CA GLY A 6 5.93 21.97 -2.44
C GLY A 6 6.37 21.08 -3.59
N GLY A 7 5.40 20.60 -4.37
CA GLY A 7 5.63 20.05 -5.71
C GLY A 7 5.04 18.65 -5.85
N GLY A 8 3.79 18.58 -6.32
CA GLY A 8 3.06 17.34 -6.61
C GLY A 8 3.70 16.50 -7.71
N VAL A 9 4.83 15.87 -7.40
CA VAL A 9 5.24 14.62 -8.02
C VAL A 9 5.33 13.62 -6.87
N THR A 10 4.20 13.02 -6.52
CA THR A 10 4.19 11.80 -5.73
C THR A 10 4.91 10.74 -6.57
N VAL A 11 6.21 10.53 -6.32
CA VAL A 11 7.02 9.46 -6.96
C VAL A 11 6.49 8.06 -6.60
N ALA A 12 5.43 7.98 -5.78
CA ALA A 12 4.64 6.77 -5.58
C ALA A 12 3.68 6.43 -6.74
N GLY A 13 3.35 7.39 -7.63
CA GLY A 13 2.46 7.21 -8.78
C GLY A 13 3.05 6.42 -9.95
N LEU A 14 4.07 5.58 -9.71
CA LEU A 14 4.65 4.64 -10.66
C LEU A 14 4.75 3.22 -10.07
N LEU A 15 4.27 3.01 -8.84
CA LEU A 15 4.25 1.69 -8.24
C LEU A 15 3.20 0.81 -8.92
N GLY A 16 3.64 -0.01 -9.87
CA GLY A 16 2.85 -1.10 -10.42
C GLY A 16 2.76 -2.27 -9.44
N GLY A 17 1.60 -2.93 -9.40
CA GLY A 17 1.41 -4.16 -8.62
C GLY A 17 2.39 -5.24 -9.03
N ARG A 18 2.76 -5.32 -10.32
CA ARG A 18 3.74 -6.28 -10.84
C ARG A 18 5.14 -6.01 -10.33
N ASP A 19 5.51 -4.75 -10.12
CA ASP A 19 6.83 -4.40 -9.60
C ASP A 19 6.92 -4.74 -8.10
N LEU A 20 5.85 -4.51 -7.34
CA LEU A 20 5.72 -4.99 -5.97
C LEU A 20 5.83 -6.51 -5.91
N LEU A 21 5.09 -7.22 -6.78
CA LEU A 21 5.16 -8.67 -6.85
C LEU A 21 6.59 -9.15 -7.13
N ARG A 22 7.27 -8.58 -8.14
CA ARG A 22 8.67 -8.96 -8.45
C ARG A 22 9.64 -8.68 -7.32
N ALA A 23 9.50 -7.56 -6.64
CA ALA A 23 10.40 -7.16 -5.56
C ALA A 23 10.21 -7.99 -4.28
N LEU A 24 8.97 -8.39 -4.01
CA LEU A 24 8.56 -9.03 -2.76
C LEU A 24 8.40 -10.55 -2.87
N LYS A 25 8.27 -11.09 -4.09
CA LYS A 25 8.17 -12.54 -4.32
C LYS A 25 9.40 -13.26 -3.76
N GLY A 26 9.15 -14.23 -2.90
CA GLY A 26 10.21 -15.03 -2.25
C GLY A 26 10.85 -14.37 -1.04
N ARG A 27 10.33 -13.23 -0.56
CA ARG A 27 10.72 -12.62 0.72
C ARG A 27 9.74 -13.02 1.83
N GLU A 28 10.21 -13.01 3.07
CA GLU A 28 9.35 -13.13 4.24
C GLU A 28 8.67 -11.77 4.52
N LEU A 29 7.37 -11.69 4.25
CA LEU A 29 6.58 -10.45 4.36
C LEU A 29 5.87 -10.28 5.72
N GLY A 30 5.97 -11.28 6.59
CA GLY A 30 5.26 -11.29 7.87
C GLY A 30 3.76 -11.50 7.69
N GLU A 31 2.94 -10.87 8.54
CA GLU A 31 1.49 -11.09 8.58
C GLU A 31 0.70 -10.30 7.54
N ARG A 32 1.25 -9.17 7.04
CA ARG A 32 0.54 -8.24 6.14
C ARG A 32 1.50 -7.27 5.47
N LEU A 33 1.19 -6.89 4.23
CA LEU A 33 1.93 -5.90 3.45
C LEU A 33 1.21 -4.54 3.54
N LEU A 34 1.97 -3.47 3.81
CA LEU A 34 1.47 -2.10 3.74
C LEU A 34 1.97 -1.44 2.46
N ILE A 35 1.05 -0.80 1.73
CA ILE A 35 1.38 -0.01 0.54
C ILE A 35 0.83 1.41 0.69
N PRO A 36 1.44 2.41 0.06
CA PRO A 36 0.84 3.74 -0.01
C PRO A 36 -0.53 3.66 -0.70
N ALA A 37 -1.57 4.26 -0.12
CA ALA A 37 -2.90 4.28 -0.75
C ALA A 37 -2.86 4.90 -2.15
N VAL A 38 -1.96 5.88 -2.36
CA VAL A 38 -1.71 6.53 -3.66
C VAL A 38 -1.15 5.59 -4.74
N ALA A 39 -0.72 4.38 -4.40
CA ALA A 39 -0.32 3.36 -5.38
C ALA A 39 -1.53 2.68 -6.05
N LEU A 40 -2.72 2.80 -5.44
CA LEU A 40 -3.97 2.29 -5.98
C LEU A 40 -4.81 3.44 -6.57
N ARG A 41 -5.55 3.12 -7.62
CA ARG A 41 -6.68 3.94 -8.09
C ARG A 41 -7.89 3.71 -7.20
N ASP A 42 -8.92 4.54 -7.34
CA ASP A 42 -10.15 4.48 -6.52
C ASP A 42 -10.88 3.13 -6.58
N ASP A 43 -10.64 2.36 -7.65
CA ASP A 43 -11.18 1.01 -7.88
C ASP A 43 -10.32 -0.11 -7.26
N GLY A 44 -9.24 0.23 -6.55
CA GLY A 44 -8.32 -0.74 -5.95
C GLY A 44 -7.40 -1.43 -6.97
N ILE A 45 -7.24 -0.86 -8.16
CA ILE A 45 -6.33 -1.34 -9.20
C ILE A 45 -5.05 -0.48 -9.20
N PHE A 46 -3.90 -1.13 -9.30
CA PHE A 46 -2.61 -0.46 -9.51
C PHE A 46 -2.55 0.19 -10.90
N LEU A 47 -1.56 1.06 -11.13
CA LEU A 47 -1.43 1.76 -12.41
C LEU A 47 -1.10 0.85 -13.60
N ASP A 48 -0.62 -0.37 -13.35
CA ASP A 48 -0.30 -1.40 -14.33
C ASP A 48 -1.44 -2.41 -14.56
N ASP A 49 -2.67 -2.03 -14.21
CA ASP A 49 -3.90 -2.81 -14.36
C ASP A 49 -3.94 -4.12 -13.54
N MET A 50 -3.02 -4.25 -12.57
CA MET A 50 -3.07 -5.34 -11.59
C MET A 50 -4.03 -4.99 -10.46
N ALA A 51 -4.95 -5.88 -10.11
CA ALA A 51 -5.81 -5.69 -8.95
C ALA A 51 -5.04 -5.93 -7.66
N ARG A 52 -5.40 -5.20 -6.59
CA ARG A 52 -4.86 -5.45 -5.24
C ARG A 52 -5.03 -6.91 -4.82
N SER A 53 -6.18 -7.51 -5.11
CA SER A 53 -6.47 -8.92 -4.80
C SER A 53 -5.52 -9.89 -5.51
N GLU A 54 -5.14 -9.62 -6.75
CA GLU A 54 -4.16 -10.46 -7.46
C GLU A 54 -2.79 -10.40 -6.79
N LEU A 55 -2.42 -9.25 -6.22
CA LEU A 55 -1.16 -9.10 -5.49
C LEU A 55 -1.22 -9.84 -4.14
N GLU A 56 -2.35 -9.76 -3.44
CA GLU A 56 -2.60 -10.50 -2.19
C GLU A 56 -2.47 -12.00 -2.41
N GLU A 57 -3.13 -12.53 -3.43
CA GLU A 57 -3.08 -13.95 -3.80
C GLU A 57 -1.66 -14.38 -4.17
N ALA A 58 -0.94 -13.57 -4.94
CA ALA A 58 0.40 -13.89 -5.41
C ALA A 58 1.46 -13.85 -4.29
N LEU A 59 1.28 -13.01 -3.28
CA LEU A 59 2.18 -12.88 -2.13
C LEU A 59 1.77 -13.74 -0.93
N GLY A 60 0.52 -14.21 -0.89
CA GLY A 60 -0.02 -15.01 0.21
C GLY A 60 -0.22 -14.23 1.52
N VAL A 61 -0.23 -12.90 1.44
CA VAL A 61 -0.45 -12.00 2.58
C VAL A 61 -1.42 -10.89 2.21
N PRO A 62 -2.27 -10.44 3.15
CA PRO A 62 -3.18 -9.32 2.90
C PRO A 62 -2.41 -8.01 2.68
N VAL A 63 -2.90 -7.19 1.75
CA VAL A 63 -2.27 -5.94 1.31
C VAL A 63 -3.16 -4.77 1.72
N PHE A 64 -2.66 -3.92 2.62
CA PHE A 64 -3.39 -2.80 3.18
C PHE A 64 -2.89 -1.46 2.62
N PRO A 65 -3.78 -0.64 2.03
CA PRO A 65 -3.45 0.73 1.68
C PRO A 65 -3.39 1.60 2.95
N ALA A 66 -2.27 2.29 3.15
CA ALA A 66 -2.10 3.28 4.21
C ALA A 66 -2.20 4.69 3.61
N ALA A 67 -3.13 5.51 4.08
CA ALA A 67 -3.37 6.85 3.54
C ALA A 67 -2.46 7.90 4.18
N ASP A 68 -2.08 7.71 5.45
CA ASP A 68 -1.25 8.66 6.18
C ASP A 68 -0.26 7.98 7.14
N ALA A 69 0.60 8.78 7.77
CA ALA A 69 1.58 8.30 8.74
C ALA A 69 0.92 7.67 9.99
N PHE A 70 -0.31 8.06 10.31
CA PHE A 70 -1.06 7.48 11.42
C PHE A 70 -1.55 6.07 11.09
N ASP A 71 -1.96 5.80 9.85
CA ASP A 71 -2.26 4.45 9.36
C ASP A 71 -1.02 3.56 9.42
N LEU A 72 0.14 4.07 8.99
CA LEU A 72 1.42 3.34 9.08
C LEU A 72 1.74 2.99 10.55
N VAL A 73 1.68 3.97 11.45
CA VAL A 73 1.95 3.74 12.88
C VAL A 73 0.92 2.79 13.49
N SER A 74 -0.35 2.90 13.14
CA SER A 74 -1.42 2.03 13.65
C SER A 74 -1.22 0.57 13.22
N CYS A 75 -0.81 0.37 11.97
CA CYS A 75 -0.54 -0.97 11.44
C CYS A 75 0.70 -1.62 12.06
N MET A 76 1.78 -0.84 12.27
CA MET A 76 2.99 -1.32 12.93
C MET A 76 2.79 -1.53 14.45
N ALA A 77 1.95 -0.71 15.09
CA ALA A 77 1.62 -0.83 16.52
C ALA A 77 0.61 -1.95 16.84
N GLY A 78 0.21 -2.75 15.85
CA GLY A 78 -0.72 -3.88 16.05
C GLY A 78 -2.16 -3.46 16.40
N LYS A 79 -2.52 -2.19 16.20
CA LYS A 79 -3.89 -1.72 16.51
C LYS A 79 -4.80 -2.01 15.32
N SER A 80 -5.97 -2.57 15.61
CA SER A 80 -7.00 -2.89 14.62
C SER A 80 -7.36 -1.63 13.82
N LEU A 81 -7.17 -1.68 12.50
CA LEU A 81 -7.65 -0.67 11.57
C LEU A 81 -9.17 -0.61 11.72
N LYS A 82 -9.70 0.43 12.36
CA LYS A 82 -11.13 0.68 12.32
C LYS A 82 -11.48 1.04 10.89
N GLU A 83 -12.27 0.18 10.24
CA GLU A 83 -12.95 0.48 8.99
C GLU A 83 -13.69 1.82 9.16
N LYS A 84 -13.19 2.87 8.51
CA LYS A 84 -13.95 4.12 8.37
C LYS A 84 -14.99 3.90 7.28
N HIS A 85 -16.14 3.36 7.67
CA HIS A 85 -17.39 3.52 6.95
C HIS A 85 -17.90 4.95 7.23
N GLY A 86 -18.00 5.76 6.19
CA GLY A 86 -18.53 7.12 6.23
C GLY A 86 -18.89 7.58 4.83
#